data_AF-A0A842NSA8-F1
#
_entry.id   AF-A0A842NSA8-F1
#
_cell.length_a   1.000
_cell.length_b   1.000
_cell.length_c   1.000
_cell.angle_alpha   90.00
_cell.angle_beta   90.00
_cell.angle_gamma   90.00
#
_symmetry.space_group_name_H-M   'P 1'
#
loop_
_entity.id
_entity.type
_entity.pdbx_description
1 polymer ?
#
loop_
_entity_poly.entity_id
_entity_poly.type
_entity_poly.pdbx_seq_one_letter_code
_entity_poly.pdbx_strand_id
1 'polypeptide(L)'
;MSSPFDKPTIESRLSVRGAKWHRDAADIIPLWLADPDYPLCPEIKQTLLDAVEEEFTVYGSDADARDCMSAKIKRVNKIDVPASQIMLTQGVTPGMWLAARHATRPGDEIIVTDPMYYP
;
A
#
# COMPACT_ATOMS: atom_id res chain seq x y z
N MET A 1 28.55 -5.16 0.73
CA MET A 1 27.89 -3.97 0.15
C MET A 1 26.75 -3.61 1.08
N SER A 2 26.58 -2.33 1.47
CA SER A 2 25.44 -1.93 2.31
C SER A 2 24.16 -2.07 1.50
N SER A 3 23.16 -2.75 2.05
CA SER A 3 21.83 -2.81 1.45
C SER A 3 21.20 -1.41 1.42
N PRO A 4 20.36 -1.08 0.43
CA PRO A 4 19.53 0.13 0.48
C PRO A 4 18.60 0.16 1.71
N PHE A 5 18.42 -0.96 2.41
CA PHE A 5 17.67 -1.08 3.65
C PHE A 5 18.51 -0.87 4.93
N ASP A 6 19.83 -0.66 4.83
CA ASP A 6 20.74 -0.82 5.98
C ASP A 6 21.02 0.45 6.81
N LYS A 7 20.39 1.61 6.56
CA LYS A 7 20.26 2.74 7.51
C LYS A 7 19.57 3.95 6.88
N PRO A 8 18.30 4.25 7.20
CA PRO A 8 17.78 5.59 6.94
C PRO A 8 18.51 6.61 7.80
N THR A 9 18.96 7.72 7.20
CA THR A 9 19.46 8.90 7.93
C THR A 9 18.42 10.02 7.93
N ILE A 10 18.50 10.93 8.89
CA ILE A 10 17.60 12.10 8.95
C ILE A 10 17.71 12.92 7.66
N GLU A 11 18.93 13.17 7.17
CA GLU A 11 19.17 13.91 5.93
C GLU A 11 18.52 13.21 4.73
N SER A 12 18.64 11.88 4.67
CA SER A 12 18.01 11.09 3.61
C SER A 12 16.49 11.23 3.63
N ARG A 13 15.86 11.32 4.81
CA ARG A 13 14.40 11.43 4.93
C ARG A 13 13.90 12.83 4.64
N LEU A 14 14.63 13.86 5.08
CA LEU A 14 14.32 15.25 4.73
C LEU A 14 14.48 15.54 3.23
N SER A 15 15.33 14.78 2.51
CA SER A 15 15.45 14.92 1.05
C SER A 15 14.26 14.37 0.26
N VAL A 16 13.43 13.50 0.86
CA VAL A 16 12.27 12.88 0.21
C VAL A 16 11.03 13.72 0.50
N ARG A 17 10.29 14.11 -0.53
CA ARG A 17 9.01 14.81 -0.36
C ARG A 17 8.00 13.88 0.32
N GLY A 18 7.38 14.34 1.41
CA GLY A 18 6.34 13.56 2.10
C GLY A 18 5.93 14.18 3.43
N ALA A 19 4.69 13.94 3.85
CA ALA A 19 4.11 14.57 5.05
C ALA A 19 4.82 14.13 6.34
N LYS A 20 5.27 12.86 6.43
CA LYS A 20 5.84 12.28 7.67
C LYS A 20 6.96 13.14 8.27
N TRP A 21 7.93 13.54 7.45
CA TRP A 21 9.11 14.32 7.87
C TRP A 21 8.99 15.83 7.66
N HIS A 22 7.84 16.33 7.17
CA HIS A 22 7.63 17.75 6.84
C HIS A 22 6.41 18.38 7.53
N ARG A 23 5.65 17.61 8.32
CA ARG A 23 4.48 18.11 9.06
C ARG A 23 4.89 18.90 10.31
N ASP A 24 5.81 18.33 11.08
CA ASP A 24 6.22 18.85 12.39
C ASP A 24 7.50 19.71 12.28
N ALA A 25 7.90 20.35 13.37
CA ALA A 25 9.13 21.13 13.42
C ALA A 25 10.37 20.25 13.16
N ALA A 26 11.45 20.87 12.65
CA ALA A 26 12.64 20.16 12.18
C ALA A 26 13.41 19.38 13.28
N ASP A 27 13.16 19.67 14.55
CA ASP A 27 13.71 19.00 15.73
C ASP A 27 12.87 17.80 16.21
N ILE A 28 11.75 17.50 15.53
CA ILE A 28 10.87 16.37 15.85
C ILE A 28 11.21 15.15 14.98
N ILE A 29 11.37 13.98 15.61
CA ILE A 29 11.49 12.69 14.91
C ILE A 29 10.09 12.06 14.78
N PRO A 30 9.54 11.92 13.56
CA PRO A 30 8.18 11.46 13.36
C PRO A 30 8.08 9.92 13.44
N LEU A 31 7.34 9.41 14.42
CA LEU A 31 7.09 7.98 14.63
C LEU A 31 5.60 7.60 14.57
N TRP A 32 4.77 8.41 13.90
CA TRP A 32 3.31 8.32 13.97
C TRP A 32 2.64 7.74 12.69
N LEU A 33 3.20 8.00 11.51
CA LEU A 33 2.62 7.57 10.24
C LEU A 33 3.20 6.23 9.80
N ALA A 34 2.34 5.32 9.35
CA ALA A 34 2.69 4.00 8.83
C ALA A 34 3.27 4.04 7.40
N ASP A 35 4.23 4.93 7.17
CA ASP A 35 4.99 5.08 5.94
C ASP A 35 6.47 4.75 6.25
N PRO A 36 7.07 3.71 5.62
CA PRO A 36 8.40 3.26 5.98
C PRO A 36 9.48 4.27 5.60
N ASP A 37 10.50 4.38 6.44
CA ASP A 37 11.66 5.25 6.21
C ASP A 37 12.70 4.66 5.25
N TYR A 38 12.35 3.63 4.49
CA TYR A 38 13.25 2.94 3.57
C TYR A 38 12.99 3.36 2.12
N PRO A 39 13.99 3.29 1.23
CA PRO A 39 13.77 3.49 -0.19
C PRO A 39 12.87 2.39 -0.76
N LEU A 40 12.19 2.73 -1.86
CA LEU A 40 11.47 1.76 -2.69
C LEU A 40 12.42 0.67 -3.19
N CYS A 41 11.93 -0.57 -3.27
CA CYS A 41 12.64 -1.72 -3.81
C CYS A 41 13.19 -1.41 -5.23
N PRO A 42 14.46 -1.72 -5.54
CA PRO A 42 15.06 -1.41 -6.84
C PRO A 42 14.26 -1.93 -8.04
N GLU A 43 13.71 -3.14 -7.93
CA GLU A 43 12.92 -3.79 -8.96
C GLU A 43 11.63 -3.01 -9.25
N ILE A 44 10.93 -2.55 -8.21
CA ILE A 44 9.72 -1.72 -8.39
C ILE A 44 10.10 -0.37 -8.99
N LYS A 45 11.21 0.23 -8.55
CA LYS A 45 11.70 1.49 -9.13
C LYS A 45 11.98 1.33 -10.63
N GLN A 46 12.64 0.25 -11.04
CA GLN A 46 12.94 0.00 -12.44
C GLN A 46 11.65 -0.20 -13.26
N THR A 47 10.71 -1.03 -12.78
CA THR A 47 9.43 -1.22 -13.47
C THR A 47 8.64 0.08 -13.65
N LEU A 48 8.69 1.00 -12.67
CA LEU A 48 8.05 2.31 -12.80
C LEU A 48 8.73 3.21 -13.83
N LEU A 49 10.06 3.14 -13.96
CA LEU A 49 10.79 3.87 -15.00
C LEU A 49 10.46 3.31 -16.38
N ASP A 50 10.53 2.00 -16.54
CA ASP A 50 10.23 1.31 -17.80
C ASP A 50 8.79 1.61 -18.26
N ALA A 51 7.82 1.58 -17.34
CA ALA A 51 6.42 1.89 -17.65
C ALA A 51 6.23 3.32 -18.18
N VAL A 52 7.04 4.28 -17.73
CA VAL A 52 7.02 5.65 -18.26
C VAL A 52 7.71 5.70 -19.62
N GLU A 53 8.89 5.08 -19.76
CA GLU A 53 9.64 5.05 -21.02
C GLU A 53 8.88 4.37 -22.16
N GLU A 54 8.08 3.35 -21.84
CA GLU A 54 7.25 2.59 -22.78
C GLU A 54 5.84 3.19 -22.99
N GLU A 55 5.54 4.35 -22.40
CA GLU A 55 4.24 5.03 -22.47
C GLU A 55 3.07 4.14 -21.99
N PHE A 56 3.31 3.30 -20.98
CA PHE A 56 2.30 2.47 -20.33
C PHE A 56 1.45 3.29 -19.35
N THR A 57 0.85 4.37 -19.85
CA THR A 57 0.07 5.36 -19.09
C THR A 57 -1.38 5.46 -19.54
N VAL A 58 -1.87 4.45 -20.26
CA VAL A 58 -3.22 4.37 -20.82
C VAL A 58 -4.05 3.29 -20.11
N TYR A 59 -5.32 3.13 -20.50
CA TYR A 59 -6.19 2.11 -19.91
C TYR A 59 -5.58 0.71 -20.04
N GLY A 60 -5.34 0.07 -18.90
CA GLY A 60 -4.79 -1.28 -18.80
C GLY A 60 -5.77 -2.30 -18.22
N SER A 61 -5.34 -3.56 -18.18
CA SER A 61 -6.03 -4.66 -17.53
C SER A 61 -5.38 -4.98 -16.18
N ASP A 62 -6.16 -5.48 -15.23
CA ASP A 62 -5.68 -5.92 -13.90
C ASP A 62 -5.45 -7.45 -13.79
N ALA A 63 -5.66 -8.19 -14.88
CA ALA A 63 -5.67 -9.66 -14.87
C ALA A 63 -4.35 -10.25 -14.32
N ASP A 64 -3.21 -9.81 -14.86
CA ASP A 64 -1.89 -10.30 -14.44
C ASP A 64 -1.62 -9.99 -12.96
N ALA A 65 -2.07 -8.83 -12.49
CA ALA A 65 -1.97 -8.45 -11.08
C ALA A 65 -2.80 -9.39 -10.19
N ARG A 66 -4.02 -9.75 -10.61
CA ARG A 66 -4.88 -10.70 -9.87
C ARG A 66 -4.27 -12.10 -9.84
N ASP A 67 -3.71 -12.59 -10.93
CA ASP A 67 -3.02 -13.88 -10.97
C ASP A 67 -1.79 -13.89 -10.05
N CYS A 68 -0.98 -12.82 -10.09
CA CYS A 68 0.16 -12.65 -9.17
C CYS A 68 -0.28 -12.61 -7.71
N MET A 69 -1.37 -11.90 -7.39
CA MET A 69 -1.92 -11.84 -6.03
C MET A 69 -2.41 -13.21 -5.56
N SER A 70 -3.13 -13.95 -6.40
CA SER A 70 -3.58 -15.33 -6.11
C SER A 70 -2.39 -16.23 -5.75
N ALA A 71 -1.35 -16.24 -6.59
CA ALA A 71 -0.14 -17.00 -6.34
C ALA A 71 0.58 -16.58 -5.05
N LYS A 72 0.68 -15.27 -4.79
CA LYS A 72 1.30 -14.72 -3.56
C LYS A 72 0.51 -15.14 -2.31
N ILE A 73 -0.81 -15.04 -2.32
CA ILE A 73 -1.67 -15.41 -1.19
C ILE A 73 -1.51 -16.89 -0.88
N LYS A 74 -1.53 -17.76 -1.91
CA LYS A 74 -1.27 -19.19 -1.73
C LYS A 74 0.11 -19.47 -1.16
N ARG A 75 1.16 -18.83 -1.70
CA ARG A 75 2.53 -19.03 -1.25
C ARG A 75 2.77 -18.56 0.19
N VAL A 76 2.29 -17.37 0.54
CA VAL A 76 2.61 -16.69 1.82
C VAL A 76 1.60 -17.01 2.90
N ASN A 77 0.30 -16.92 2.58
CA ASN A 77 -0.79 -17.05 3.54
C ASN A 77 -1.39 -18.47 3.56
N LYS A 78 -0.99 -19.35 2.62
CA LYS A 78 -1.48 -20.74 2.50
C LYS A 78 -3.00 -20.84 2.24
N ILE A 79 -3.56 -19.80 1.62
CA ILE A 79 -4.97 -19.74 1.24
C ILE A 79 -5.05 -19.92 -0.28
N ASP A 80 -5.88 -20.87 -0.73
CA ASP A 80 -6.15 -21.07 -2.15
C ASP A 80 -7.32 -20.17 -2.57
N VAL A 81 -7.02 -19.07 -3.27
CA VAL A 81 -8.01 -18.11 -3.76
C VAL A 81 -7.83 -17.91 -5.26
N PRO A 82 -8.83 -18.17 -6.11
CA PRO A 82 -8.72 -17.94 -7.54
C PRO A 82 -8.69 -16.44 -7.85
N ALA A 83 -8.01 -16.04 -8.94
CA ALA A 83 -7.93 -14.64 -9.38
C ALA A 83 -9.31 -14.00 -9.64
N SER A 84 -10.32 -14.80 -9.97
CA SER A 84 -11.72 -14.35 -10.13
C SER A 84 -12.38 -13.89 -8.83
N GLN A 85 -11.82 -14.25 -7.67
CA GLN A 85 -12.27 -13.79 -6.35
C GLN A 85 -11.39 -12.65 -5.79
N ILE A 86 -10.48 -12.11 -6.59
CA ILE A 86 -9.64 -10.97 -6.22
C ILE A 86 -10.17 -9.73 -6.92
N MET A 87 -10.35 -8.66 -6.16
CA MET A 87 -10.74 -7.34 -6.66
C MET A 87 -9.66 -6.33 -6.26
N LEU A 88 -9.08 -5.64 -7.24
CA LEU A 88 -8.19 -4.53 -6.98
C LEU A 88 -9.01 -3.29 -6.58
N THR A 89 -8.56 -2.61 -5.55
CA THR A 89 -9.17 -1.37 -5.07
C THR A 89 -8.08 -0.31 -4.90
N GLN A 90 -8.49 0.95 -4.84
CA GLN A 90 -7.56 2.07 -4.62
C GLN A 90 -6.90 2.05 -3.22
N GLY A 91 -7.40 1.21 -2.31
CA GLY A 91 -6.84 1.03 -0.97
C GLY A 91 -7.81 0.32 -0.04
N VAL A 92 -7.33 -0.01 1.16
CA VAL A 92 -8.10 -0.75 2.18
C VAL A 92 -9.33 0.04 2.62
N THR A 93 -9.21 1.34 2.92
CA THR A 93 -10.35 2.17 3.39
C THR A 93 -11.49 2.24 2.36
N PRO A 94 -11.25 2.54 1.06
CA PRO A 94 -12.29 2.42 0.04
C PRO A 94 -12.91 1.01 -0.06
N GLY A 95 -12.11 -0.04 0.10
CA GLY A 95 -12.60 -1.43 0.11
C GLY A 95 -13.51 -1.73 1.30
N MET A 96 -13.14 -1.27 2.50
CA MET A 96 -13.96 -1.38 3.71
C MET A 96 -15.27 -0.60 3.57
N TRP A 97 -15.21 0.62 3.03
CA TRP A 97 -16.40 1.42 2.76
C TRP A 97 -17.35 0.71 1.80
N LEU A 98 -16.83 0.14 0.70
CA LEU A 98 -17.62 -0.61 -0.26
C LEU A 98 -18.27 -1.84 0.39
N ALA A 99 -17.51 -2.59 1.19
CA ALA A 99 -18.03 -3.75 1.91
C ALA A 99 -19.16 -3.36 2.87
N ALA A 100 -18.97 -2.34 3.69
CA ALA A 100 -19.99 -1.84 4.61
C ALA A 100 -21.25 -1.37 3.85
N ARG A 101 -21.06 -0.59 2.77
CA ARG A 101 -22.16 -0.04 1.96
C ARG A 101 -23.02 -1.11 1.30
N HIS A 102 -22.43 -2.26 0.96
CA HIS A 102 -23.13 -3.39 0.33
C HIS A 102 -23.68 -4.41 1.33
N ALA A 103 -23.02 -4.59 2.47
CA ALA A 103 -23.44 -5.57 3.49
C ALA A 103 -24.53 -5.03 4.43
N THR A 104 -24.75 -3.71 4.48
CA THR A 104 -25.63 -3.06 5.44
C THR A 104 -26.59 -2.05 4.80
N ARG A 105 -27.61 -1.66 5.55
CA ARG A 105 -28.57 -0.58 5.25
C ARG A 105 -28.50 0.50 6.32
N PRO A 106 -28.99 1.73 6.03
CA PRO A 106 -29.16 2.74 7.07
C PRO A 106 -29.97 2.20 8.24
N GLY A 107 -29.41 2.25 9.45
CA GLY A 107 -30.00 1.72 10.68
C GLY A 107 -29.44 0.37 11.13
N ASP A 108 -28.71 -0.35 10.27
CA ASP A 108 -27.98 -1.56 10.68
C ASP A 108 -26.72 -1.20 11.48
N GLU A 109 -26.28 -2.13 12.33
CA GLU A 109 -25.11 -1.97 13.19
C GLU A 109 -23.89 -2.73 12.61
N ILE A 110 -22.69 -2.19 12.84
CA ILE A 110 -21.40 -2.82 12.50
C ILE A 110 -20.59 -2.99 13.78
N ILE A 111 -20.09 -4.20 14.00
CA ILE A 111 -19.22 -4.50 15.14
C ILE A 111 -17.77 -4.19 14.79
N VAL A 112 -17.10 -3.47 15.67
CA VAL A 112 -15.66 -3.16 15.62
C VAL A 112 -14.99 -3.57 16.93
N THR A 113 -13.72 -3.92 16.88
CA THR A 113 -12.93 -4.29 18.06
C THR A 113 -11.99 -3.15 18.44
N ASP A 114 -12.24 -2.48 19.56
CA ASP A 114 -11.44 -1.34 20.04
C ASP A 114 -10.35 -1.83 21.04
N PRO A 115 -9.09 -1.35 20.97
CA PRO A 115 -8.55 -0.36 20.03
C PRO A 115 -8.34 -0.90 18.61
N MET A 116 -8.74 -0.11 17.60
CA MET A 116 -8.41 -0.36 16.18
C MET A 116 -7.93 0.88 15.44
N TYR A 117 -7.44 0.68 14.21
CA TYR A 117 -7.18 1.78 13.29
C TYR A 117 -8.47 2.55 13.00
N TYR A 118 -8.43 3.86 13.16
CA TYR A 118 -9.60 4.70 12.97
C TYR A 118 -10.04 4.68 11.48
N PRO A 119 -11.33 4.45 11.19
CA PRO A 119 -11.86 4.41 9.82
C PRO A 119 -11.89 5.77 9.11
#